data_AF-A0A523J9M0-F1
#
_entry.id   AF-A0A523J9M0-F1
#
_cell.length_a   1.000
_cell.length_b   1.000
_cell.length_c   1.000
_cell.angle_alpha   90.00
_cell.angle_beta   90.00
_cell.angle_gamma   90.00
#
_symmetry.space_group_name_H-M   'P 1'
#
loop_
_entity.id
_entity.type
_entity.pdbx_description
1 polymer ?
#
loop_
_entity_poly.entity_id
_entity_poly.type
_entity_poly.pdbx_seq_one_letter_code
_entity_poly.pdbx_strand_id
1 'polypeptide(L)' 'MVLPDSQFDFIICSHVLEHIDDDNIAIKELYRILKKQGRDLIKVEQTNR' A
#
# COMPACT_ATOMS: atom_id res chain seq x y z
N MET A 1 13.07 -4.99 9.81
CA MET A 1 13.66 -5.54 8.58
C MET A 1 13.06 -4.78 7.42
N VAL A 2 13.86 -4.14 6.57
CA VAL A 2 13.38 -3.33 5.44
C VAL A 2 13.12 -4.26 4.25
N LEU A 3 11.95 -4.10 3.61
CA LEU A 3 11.62 -4.86 2.41
C LEU A 3 12.39 -4.32 1.20
N PRO A 4 12.93 -5.19 0.31
CA PRO A 4 13.59 -4.78 -0.93
C PRO A 4 12.70 -3.98 -1.88
N ASP A 5 13.31 -3.04 -2.60
CA ASP A 5 12.67 -2.25 -3.66
C ASP A 5 12.20 -3.15 -4.80
N SER A 6 11.05 -2.85 -5.40
CA SER A 6 10.53 -3.50 -6.62
C SER A 6 10.56 -5.04 -6.56
N GLN A 7 10.22 -5.63 -5.41
CA GLN A 7 10.25 -7.08 -5.22
C GLN A 7 8.90 -7.73 -5.52
N PHE A 8 7.80 -7.03 -5.27
CA PHE A 8 6.46 -7.63 -5.31
C PHE A 8 5.75 -7.34 -6.63
N ASP A 9 5.12 -8.37 -7.20
CA ASP A 9 4.31 -8.28 -8.41
C ASP A 9 2.85 -7.88 -8.10
N PHE A 10 2.39 -8.13 -6.88
CA PHE A 10 1.04 -7.82 -6.44
C PHE A 10 0.98 -7.41 -4.97
N ILE A 11 0.17 -6.40 -4.66
CA ILE A 11 -0.08 -5.93 -3.29
C ILE A 11 -1.59 -5.88 -3.04
N ILE A 12 -2.03 -6.40 -1.90
CA ILE A 12 -3.39 -6.18 -1.38
C ILE A 12 -3.26 -5.46 -0.05
N CYS A 13 -3.88 -4.29 0.06
CA CYS A 13 -3.96 -3.52 1.29
C CYS A 13 -5.43 -3.21 1.54
N SER A 14 -6.04 -3.83 2.55
CA SER A 14 -7.49 -3.80 2.74
C SER A 14 -7.83 -3.48 4.19
N HIS A 15 -8.51 -2.36 4.40
CA HIS A 15 -8.92 -1.83 5.71
C HIS A 15 -7.74 -1.59 6.67
N VAL A 16 -6.57 -1.24 6.13
CA VAL A 16 -5.35 -1.01 6.92
C VAL A 16 -4.98 0.46 6.96
N LEU A 17 -5.07 1.18 5.83
CA LEU A 17 -4.56 2.54 5.72
C LEU A 17 -5.29 3.53 6.64
N GLU A 18 -6.57 3.32 6.94
CA GLU A 18 -7.34 4.15 7.86
C GLU A 18 -6.86 4.13 9.32
N HIS A 19 -6.03 3.14 9.68
CA HIS A 19 -5.44 3.01 11.00
C HIS A 19 -3.99 3.53 11.04
N ILE A 20 -3.47 4.01 9.92
CA ILE A 20 -2.13 4.57 9.82
C ILE A 20 -2.20 6.09 10.01
N ASP A 21 -1.42 6.61 10.96
CA ASP A 21 -1.41 8.05 11.30
C ASP A 21 -0.99 8.94 10.11
N ASP A 22 0.00 8.48 9.31
CA ASP A 22 0.42 9.13 8.06
C ASP A 22 0.44 8.08 6.93
N ASP A 23 -0.73 7.91 6.32
CA ASP A 23 -0.95 6.99 5.21
C ASP A 23 -0.08 7.30 3.99
N ASN A 24 0.35 8.55 3.79
CA ASN A 24 1.23 8.92 2.68
C ASN A 24 2.59 8.22 2.77
N ILE A 25 3.12 8.03 3.98
CA ILE A 25 4.36 7.28 4.18
C ILE A 25 4.14 5.81 3.81
N ALA A 26 3.05 5.21 4.28
CA ALA A 26 2.71 3.82 3.97
C ALA A 26 2.51 3.61 2.46
N ILE A 27 1.77 4.49 1.79
CA ILE A 27 1.53 4.43 0.35
C ILE A 27 2.84 4.55 -0.43
N LYS A 28 3.75 5.47 -0.05
CA LYS A 28 5.08 5.58 -0.68
C LYS A 28 5.88 4.30 -0.54
N GLU A 29 5.84 3.65 0.63
CA GLU A 29 6.51 2.38 0.86
C GLU A 29 5.89 1.24 0.04
N LEU A 30 4.56 1.18 -0.08
CA LEU A 30 3.89 0.22 -0.96
C LEU A 30 4.32 0.41 -2.42
N TYR A 31 4.42 1.65 -2.91
CA TYR A 31 4.94 1.93 -4.24
C TYR A 31 6.43 1.59 -4.40
N ARG A 32 7.27 1.79 -3.37
CA ARG A 32 8.70 1.46 -3.42
C ARG A 32 8.92 -0.04 -3.61
N ILE A 33 8.14 -0.86 -2.93
CA ILE A 33 8.29 -2.32 -2.96
C ILE A 33 7.56 -2.98 -4.14
N LEU A 34 6.60 -2.29 -4.76
CA LEU A 34 5.90 -2.74 -5.96
C LEU A 34 6.78 -2.62 -7.20
N LYS A 35 6.82 -3.65 -8.04
CA LYS A 35 7.49 -3.57 -9.35
C LYS A 35 6.80 -2.53 -10.24
N LYS A 36 7.54 -1.97 -11.20
CA LYS A 36 7.03 -1.02 -12.20
C LYS A 36 5.80 -1.50 -12.99
N GLN A 37 5.64 -2.82 -13.19
CA GLN A 37 4.48 -3.44 -13.84
C GLN A 37 3.61 -4.26 -12.87
N GLY A 38 3.88 -4.14 -11.57
CA GLY A 38 3.07 -4.76 -10.53
C GLY A 38 1.70 -4.09 -10.43
N ARG A 39 0.76 -4.78 -9.80
CA ARG A 39 -0.59 -4.26 -9.56
C ARG A 39 -0.86 -4.19 -8.06
N ASP A 40 -1.66 -3.23 -7.66
CA ASP A 40 -2.14 -3.09 -6.29
C ASP A 40 -3.67 -3.10 -6.25
N LEU A 41 -4.20 -3.58 -5.14
CA LEU A 41 -5.60 -3.44 -4.76
C LEU A 41 -5.64 -2.84 -3.36
N ILE A 42 -6.02 -1.56 -3.30
CA ILE A 42 -6.14 -0.82 -2.05
C ILE A 42 -7.63 -0.61 -1.76
N LYS A 43 -8.08 -1.14 -0.63
CA LYS A 43 -9.45 -0.96 -0.13
C LYS A 43 -9.39 -0.21 1.19
N VAL A 44 -10.09 0.91 1.26
CA VAL A 44 -10.29 1.71 2.47
C VAL A 44 -11.76 1.71 2.87
N GLU A 45 -12.05 1.97 4.14
CA GLU A 45 -13.41 2.18 4.63
C GLU A 45 -14.07 3.37 3.88
N GLN A 46 -15.16 3.10 3.17
CA GLN A 46 -16.02 4.15 2.61
C GLN A 46 -16.90 4.68 3.75
N THR A 47 -16.39 5.62 4.55
CA THR A 47 -17.28 6.38 5.43
C THR A 47 -18.09 7.35 4.57
N ASN A 48 -19.28 6.91 4.16
CA ASN A 48 -20.29 7.76 3.56
C ASN A 48 -20.78 8.74 4.65
N ARG A 49 -20.31 10.00 4.61
CA ARG A 49 -20.92 11.10 5.37
C ARG A 49 -21.92 11.82 4.49
#